data_AF-A0A939GUM3-F1
#
_entry.id   AF-A0A939GUM3-F1
#
_cell.length_a   1.000
_cell.length_b   1.000
_cell.length_c   1.000
_cell.angle_alpha   90.00
_cell.angle_beta   90.00
_cell.angle_gamma   90.00
#
_symmetry.space_group_name_H-M   'P 1'
#
loop_
_entity.id
_entity.type
_entity.pdbx_description
1 polymer ?
#
loop_
_entity_poly.entity_id
_entity_poly.type
_entity_poly.pdbx_seq_one_letter_code
_entity_poly.pdbx_strand_id
1 'polypeptide(L)'
;MSEPFFNFQQGSISTPFYNHQGLSVYQDPFYSNPYNSSQLPVPVIDTFVQAINATKVFLSELSGNSQKDYIMGTAFGFYNQESANPILTDWAQNNFTGTPHIELVFGQNFNGAYAKDNDTIYLSGEFLAANSGNVEAVTGVLLEEVGHYLDSQINAVDATGDEGYIFSELVRGQSISPGELVLLKGENDHGVFVVDGVSVGIEKNDSLSTAENMGTLGYTCYVKSGWVGGNVPNDFYKFQINNPSKIILDLVNHLQSDVDLKLLDSNGDMIYSSAKDGTANEQISAQIGSGIYYIHVKAFSGQYCSQKKRMKREG
;
A
#
# COMPACT_ATOMS: atom_id res chain seq x y z
N MET A 1 15.48 24.69 11.89
CA MET A 1 14.11 25.22 11.82
C MET A 1 13.26 24.24 12.60
N SER A 2 12.52 24.70 13.60
CA SER A 2 11.71 23.86 14.49
C SER A 2 10.53 23.25 13.73
N GLU A 3 10.38 21.93 13.82
CA GLU A 3 9.29 21.20 13.16
C GLU A 3 7.92 21.59 13.71
N PRO A 4 6.86 21.60 12.89
CA PRO A 4 5.51 21.76 13.40
C PRO A 4 5.11 20.45 14.10
N PHE A 5 4.85 20.52 15.40
CA PHE A 5 4.10 19.49 16.09
C PHE A 5 2.68 19.45 15.50
N PHE A 6 2.36 18.41 14.73
CA PHE A 6 1.03 18.21 14.16
C PHE A 6 0.16 17.40 15.11
N ASN A 7 -0.90 18.02 15.61
CA ASN A 7 -1.90 17.39 16.45
C ASN A 7 -3.02 16.87 15.54
N PHE A 8 -2.91 15.64 15.06
CA PHE A 8 -3.94 15.02 14.23
C PHE A 8 -5.20 14.78 15.07
N GLN A 9 -6.33 15.41 14.71
CA GLN A 9 -7.61 14.96 15.23
C GLN A 9 -7.88 13.59 14.61
N GLN A 10 -7.78 12.52 15.40
CA GLN A 10 -8.31 11.21 15.03
C GLN A 10 -9.83 11.35 14.82
N GLY A 11 -10.23 11.57 13.58
CA GLY A 11 -11.62 11.51 13.16
C GLY A 11 -12.10 10.07 13.37
N SER A 12 -13.06 9.89 14.27
CA SER A 12 -13.76 8.61 14.37
C SER A 12 -14.50 8.40 13.06
N ILE A 13 -14.29 7.25 12.41
CA ILE A 13 -14.97 6.91 11.15
C ILE A 13 -16.48 6.85 11.43
N SER A 14 -17.21 7.93 11.09
CA SER A 14 -18.67 7.93 11.10
C SER A 14 -19.14 7.24 9.81
N THR A 15 -19.22 5.90 9.82
CA THR A 15 -19.80 5.16 8.70
C THR A 15 -21.31 5.48 8.61
N PRO A 16 -21.83 5.93 7.45
CA PRO A 16 -23.27 6.07 7.25
C PRO A 16 -23.98 4.73 7.46
N PHE A 17 -25.22 4.78 7.97
CA PHE A 17 -26.03 3.59 8.21
C PHE A 17 -26.29 2.82 6.90
N TYR A 18 -25.78 1.59 6.79
CA TYR A 18 -26.14 0.65 5.74
C TYR A 18 -27.21 -0.32 6.23
N ASN A 19 -28.22 -0.62 5.41
CA ASN A 19 -29.39 -1.41 5.82
C ASN A 19 -29.22 -2.93 5.66
N HIS A 20 -27.99 -3.40 5.38
CA HIS A 20 -27.63 -4.83 5.27
C HIS A 20 -28.43 -5.62 4.22
N GLN A 21 -29.02 -4.93 3.23
CA GLN A 21 -29.90 -5.56 2.23
C GLN A 21 -29.19 -6.09 0.97
N GLY A 22 -27.85 -6.04 0.93
CA GLY A 22 -27.04 -6.54 -0.20
C GLY A 22 -26.77 -5.50 -1.31
N LEU A 23 -25.84 -5.82 -2.22
CA LEU A 23 -25.36 -4.89 -3.27
C LEU A 23 -26.43 -4.54 -4.31
N SER A 24 -27.46 -5.37 -4.48
CA SER A 24 -28.53 -5.16 -5.46
C SER A 24 -29.38 -3.91 -5.22
N VAL A 25 -29.36 -3.36 -4.00
CA VAL A 25 -30.06 -2.11 -3.64
C VAL A 25 -29.10 -0.93 -3.44
N TYR A 26 -27.78 -1.16 -3.53
CA TYR A 26 -26.78 -0.09 -3.41
C TYR A 26 -26.60 0.56 -4.79
N GLN A 27 -27.20 1.74 -4.95
CA GLN A 27 -27.14 2.56 -6.16
C GLN A 27 -26.19 3.72 -5.90
N ASP A 28 -24.92 3.53 -6.23
CA ASP A 28 -23.88 4.52 -5.97
C ASP A 28 -23.08 4.78 -7.25
N PRO A 29 -22.89 6.05 -7.67
CA PRO A 29 -22.17 6.37 -8.91
C PRO A 29 -20.68 5.96 -8.90
N PHE A 30 -20.08 5.79 -7.71
CA PHE A 30 -18.74 5.24 -7.50
C PHE A 30 -18.66 3.73 -7.73
N TYR A 31 -19.81 3.06 -7.74
CA TYR A 31 -19.93 1.62 -7.79
C TYR A 31 -20.66 1.18 -9.05
N SER A 32 -19.92 0.60 -10.00
CA SER A 32 -20.52 -0.09 -11.14
C SER A 32 -20.80 -1.54 -10.77
N ASN A 33 -22.00 -2.02 -11.09
CA ASN A 33 -22.50 -3.34 -10.70
C ASN A 33 -21.51 -4.46 -11.09
N PRO A 34 -20.86 -5.16 -10.13
CA PRO A 34 -19.85 -6.14 -10.41
C PRO A 34 -20.55 -7.40 -10.89
N TYR A 35 -20.25 -7.75 -12.14
CA TYR A 35 -20.29 -9.13 -12.58
C TYR A 35 -19.45 -9.92 -11.55
N ASN A 36 -20.11 -10.69 -10.67
CA ASN A 36 -19.59 -11.56 -9.59
C ASN A 36 -20.03 -11.23 -8.14
N SER A 37 -20.81 -10.18 -7.85
CA SER A 37 -21.33 -9.92 -6.48
C SER A 37 -22.24 -11.01 -5.91
N SER A 38 -22.83 -11.85 -6.76
CA SER A 38 -23.82 -12.87 -6.37
C SER A 38 -23.24 -14.00 -5.50
N GLN A 39 -21.93 -14.00 -5.22
CA GLN A 39 -21.21 -15.07 -4.51
C GLN A 39 -20.62 -14.63 -3.16
N LEU A 40 -20.63 -13.34 -2.80
CA LEU A 40 -20.02 -12.87 -1.56
C LEU A 40 -20.98 -12.96 -0.35
N PRO A 41 -20.52 -13.41 0.82
CA PRO A 41 -21.33 -13.40 2.04
C PRO A 41 -21.78 -11.98 2.43
N VAL A 42 -22.98 -11.84 3.02
CA VAL A 42 -23.53 -10.54 3.45
C VAL A 42 -22.57 -9.71 4.31
N PRO A 43 -21.85 -10.26 5.30
CA PRO A 43 -20.89 -9.47 6.09
C PRO A 43 -19.75 -8.86 5.26
N VAL A 44 -19.34 -9.55 4.18
CA VAL A 44 -18.30 -9.08 3.26
C VAL A 44 -18.84 -7.92 2.43
N ILE A 45 -20.08 -8.05 1.95
CA ILE A 45 -20.80 -6.98 1.25
C ILE A 45 -20.96 -5.74 2.15
N ASP A 46 -21.36 -5.94 3.40
CA ASP A 46 -21.54 -4.85 4.36
C ASP A 46 -20.23 -4.08 4.59
N THR A 47 -19.12 -4.82 4.69
CA THR A 47 -17.77 -4.23 4.86
C THR A 47 -17.41 -3.37 3.66
N PHE A 48 -17.63 -3.88 2.45
CA PHE A 48 -17.33 -3.17 1.21
C PHE A 48 -18.13 -1.87 1.07
N VAL A 49 -19.44 -1.92 1.30
CA VAL A 49 -20.30 -0.73 1.21
C VAL A 49 -19.93 0.31 2.27
N GLN A 50 -19.65 -0.13 3.51
CA GLN A 50 -19.17 0.77 4.55
C GLN A 50 -17.83 1.41 4.19
N ALA A 51 -16.93 0.64 3.57
CA ALA A 51 -15.63 1.14 3.15
C ALA A 51 -15.74 2.18 2.04
N ILE A 52 -16.58 1.96 1.01
CA ILE A 52 -16.87 2.97 -0.03
C ILE A 52 -17.40 4.26 0.60
N ASN A 53 -18.37 4.14 1.52
CA ASN A 53 -18.93 5.30 2.18
C ASN A 53 -17.87 6.05 3.02
N ALA A 54 -17.01 5.34 3.74
CA ALA A 54 -15.93 5.94 4.50
C ALA A 54 -14.89 6.63 3.60
N THR A 55 -14.51 6.01 2.47
CA THR A 55 -13.66 6.62 1.44
C THR A 55 -14.24 7.97 0.99
N LYS A 56 -15.53 8.03 0.67
CA LYS A 56 -16.21 9.28 0.28
C LYS A 56 -16.18 10.36 1.34
N VAL A 57 -16.36 9.99 2.62
CA VAL A 57 -16.27 10.96 3.72
C VAL A 57 -14.89 11.61 3.73
N PHE A 58 -13.81 10.82 3.74
CA PHE A 58 -12.44 11.34 3.69
C PHE A 58 -12.20 12.26 2.49
N LEU A 59 -12.64 11.86 1.30
CA LEU A 59 -12.48 12.66 0.08
C LEU A 59 -13.30 13.97 0.11
N SER A 60 -14.52 13.93 0.65
CA SER A 60 -15.39 15.11 0.76
C SER A 60 -14.85 16.16 1.74
N GLU A 61 -14.15 15.71 2.78
CA GLU A 61 -13.54 16.57 3.79
C GLU A 61 -12.20 17.18 3.34
N LEU A 62 -11.50 16.53 2.39
CA LEU A 62 -10.17 16.95 1.92
C LEU A 62 -10.14 18.41 1.44
N SER A 63 -11.15 18.87 0.69
CA SER A 63 -11.18 20.24 0.16
C SER A 63 -11.19 21.32 1.25
N GLY A 64 -11.85 21.02 2.38
CA GLY A 64 -11.88 21.89 3.56
C GLY A 64 -10.78 21.62 4.58
N ASN A 65 -9.93 20.61 4.36
CA ASN A 65 -8.89 20.22 5.29
C ASN A 65 -7.74 21.26 5.29
N SER A 66 -7.36 21.73 6.47
CA SER A 66 -6.27 22.71 6.62
C SER A 66 -4.90 22.16 6.20
N GLN A 67 -4.74 20.84 6.13
CA GLN A 67 -3.54 20.15 5.67
C GLN A 67 -3.60 19.74 4.19
N LYS A 68 -4.66 20.09 3.43
CA LYS A 68 -4.82 19.72 2.03
C LYS A 68 -3.57 19.93 1.19
N ASP A 69 -2.94 21.10 1.26
CA ASP A 69 -1.76 21.41 0.46
C ASP A 69 -0.54 20.56 0.85
N TYR A 70 -0.42 20.19 2.14
CA TYR A 70 0.60 19.25 2.62
C TYR A 70 0.32 17.84 2.10
N ILE A 71 -0.91 17.34 2.26
CA ILE A 71 -1.32 16.00 1.80
C ILE A 71 -1.05 15.85 0.29
N MET A 72 -1.59 16.77 -0.51
CA MET A 72 -1.49 16.74 -1.97
C MET A 72 -0.05 16.96 -2.44
N GLY A 73 0.68 17.89 -1.83
CA GLY A 73 2.07 18.16 -2.20
C GLY A 73 3.03 17.03 -1.81
N THR A 74 2.75 16.32 -0.71
CA THR A 74 3.57 15.19 -0.26
C THR A 74 3.33 13.96 -1.13
N ALA A 75 2.07 13.63 -1.46
CA ALA A 75 1.76 12.53 -2.36
C ALA A 75 2.23 12.84 -3.80
N PHE A 76 1.64 13.86 -4.41
CA PHE A 76 1.68 14.09 -5.86
C PHE A 76 2.74 15.11 -6.32
N GLY A 77 3.52 15.66 -5.39
CA GLY A 77 4.56 16.63 -5.71
C GLY A 77 4.02 17.97 -6.25
N PHE A 78 4.65 18.49 -7.30
CA PHE A 78 4.18 19.70 -7.99
C PHE A 78 3.06 19.35 -8.97
N TYR A 79 1.82 19.36 -8.48
CA TYR A 79 0.65 18.98 -9.27
C TYR A 79 -0.09 20.16 -9.91
N ASN A 80 -0.88 19.88 -10.95
CA ASN A 80 -1.71 20.89 -11.62
C ASN A 80 -2.95 21.23 -10.77
N GLN A 81 -2.92 22.38 -10.10
CA GLN A 81 -4.04 22.86 -9.29
C GLN A 81 -5.29 23.19 -10.12
N GLU A 82 -5.16 23.59 -11.39
CA GLU A 82 -6.30 23.85 -12.26
C GLU A 82 -7.06 22.56 -12.59
N SER A 83 -6.35 21.43 -12.76
CA SER A 83 -6.95 20.10 -12.89
C SER A 83 -7.53 19.57 -11.58
N ALA A 84 -6.85 19.83 -10.45
CA ALA A 84 -7.28 19.31 -9.14
C ALA A 84 -8.53 20.00 -8.59
N ASN A 85 -8.66 21.32 -8.75
CA ASN A 85 -9.72 22.10 -8.13
C ASN A 85 -11.15 21.66 -8.49
N PRO A 86 -11.50 21.32 -9.75
CA PRO A 86 -12.80 20.77 -10.10
C PRO A 86 -13.11 19.46 -9.36
N ILE A 87 -12.16 18.52 -9.34
CA ILE A 87 -12.32 17.20 -8.69
C ILE A 87 -12.58 17.37 -7.19
N LEU A 88 -11.75 18.19 -6.53
CA LEU A 88 -11.91 18.47 -5.09
C LEU A 88 -13.21 19.24 -4.78
N THR A 89 -13.71 20.05 -5.72
CA THR A 89 -15.00 20.75 -5.58
C THR A 89 -16.17 19.76 -5.67
N ASP A 90 -16.11 18.82 -6.62
CA ASP A 90 -17.10 17.77 -6.77
C ASP A 90 -17.16 16.89 -5.52
N TRP A 91 -16.01 16.41 -5.02
CA TRP A 91 -15.96 15.60 -3.80
C TRP A 91 -16.54 16.33 -2.58
N ALA A 92 -16.24 17.61 -2.40
CA ALA A 92 -16.79 18.43 -1.31
C ALA A 92 -18.32 18.57 -1.38
N GLN A 93 -18.91 18.43 -2.56
CA GLN A 93 -20.36 18.47 -2.78
C GLN A 93 -20.99 17.06 -2.75
N ASN A 94 -20.22 16.04 -2.35
CA ASN A 94 -20.60 14.62 -2.46
C ASN A 94 -20.95 14.20 -3.89
N ASN A 95 -20.40 14.89 -4.88
CA ASN A 95 -20.50 14.51 -6.28
C ASN A 95 -19.31 13.62 -6.64
N PHE A 96 -19.59 12.35 -6.91
CA PHE A 96 -18.57 11.37 -7.30
C PHE A 96 -18.91 10.70 -8.64
N THR A 97 -19.51 11.43 -9.58
CA THR A 97 -19.82 10.88 -10.92
C THR A 97 -18.63 10.87 -11.86
N GLY A 98 -17.55 11.58 -11.53
CA GLY A 98 -16.33 11.70 -12.36
C GLY A 98 -15.17 10.82 -11.90
N THR A 99 -15.41 9.89 -10.97
CA THR A 99 -14.40 9.04 -10.34
C THR A 99 -14.44 7.61 -10.88
N PRO A 100 -13.35 6.84 -10.73
CA PRO A 100 -13.22 5.52 -11.32
C PRO A 100 -14.27 4.55 -10.79
N HIS A 101 -14.62 3.57 -11.63
CA HIS A 101 -15.50 2.48 -11.24
C HIS A 101 -14.76 1.45 -10.41
N ILE A 102 -15.40 0.86 -9.39
CA ILE A 102 -14.83 -0.29 -8.66
C ILE A 102 -15.36 -1.60 -9.25
N GLU A 103 -14.46 -2.51 -9.58
CA GLU A 103 -14.75 -3.88 -10.02
C GLU A 103 -14.09 -4.91 -9.09
N LEU A 104 -14.81 -5.99 -8.77
CA LEU A 104 -14.28 -7.08 -7.95
C LEU A 104 -13.64 -8.16 -8.82
N VAL A 105 -12.39 -8.49 -8.52
CA VAL A 105 -11.62 -9.53 -9.21
C VAL A 105 -11.17 -10.61 -8.23
N PHE A 106 -10.99 -11.84 -8.73
CA PHE A 106 -10.61 -13.00 -7.92
C PHE A 106 -9.38 -13.69 -8.52
N GLY A 107 -8.64 -14.41 -7.68
CA GLY A 107 -7.44 -15.15 -8.07
C GLY A 107 -6.25 -14.25 -8.43
N GLN A 108 -6.24 -13.01 -7.96
CA GLN A 108 -5.17 -12.04 -8.20
C GLN A 108 -4.23 -11.93 -6.99
N ASN A 109 -3.00 -11.49 -7.25
CA ASN A 109 -1.95 -11.32 -6.24
C ASN A 109 -1.76 -9.84 -5.86
N PHE A 110 -2.84 -9.07 -5.76
CA PHE A 110 -2.87 -7.71 -5.25
C PHE A 110 -4.13 -7.51 -4.41
N ASN A 111 -4.17 -6.53 -3.49
CA ASN A 111 -5.39 -6.25 -2.73
C ASN A 111 -6.29 -5.23 -3.45
N GLY A 112 -5.69 -4.20 -4.03
CA GLY A 112 -6.30 -3.22 -4.92
C GLY A 112 -5.36 -2.92 -6.09
N ALA A 113 -5.93 -2.40 -7.17
CA ALA A 113 -5.15 -1.84 -8.27
C ALA A 113 -5.96 -0.85 -9.12
N TYR A 114 -5.40 0.31 -9.45
CA TYR A 114 -5.99 1.28 -10.36
C TYR A 114 -5.47 1.09 -11.78
N ALA A 115 -6.38 1.05 -12.73
CA ALA A 115 -6.12 0.91 -14.16
C ALA A 115 -6.48 2.21 -14.88
N LYS A 116 -5.46 3.01 -15.20
CA LYS A 116 -5.62 4.29 -15.92
C LYS A 116 -6.26 4.15 -17.30
N ASP A 117 -5.99 3.05 -18.01
CA ASP A 117 -6.45 2.84 -19.40
C ASP A 117 -7.97 2.75 -19.52
N ASN A 118 -8.65 2.31 -18.47
CA ASN A 118 -10.11 2.15 -18.44
C ASN A 118 -10.79 2.79 -17.22
N ASP A 119 -10.07 3.62 -16.47
CA ASP A 119 -10.57 4.35 -15.30
C ASP A 119 -11.29 3.43 -14.30
N THR A 120 -10.64 2.31 -13.95
CA THR A 120 -11.23 1.27 -13.09
C THR A 120 -10.31 0.91 -11.94
N ILE A 121 -10.87 0.81 -10.74
CA ILE A 121 -10.26 0.23 -9.55
C ILE A 121 -10.65 -1.25 -9.48
N TYR A 122 -9.67 -2.14 -9.56
CA TYR A 122 -9.84 -3.57 -9.33
C TYR A 122 -9.57 -3.90 -7.87
N LEU A 123 -10.59 -4.36 -7.14
CA LEU A 123 -10.46 -4.77 -5.74
C LEU A 123 -10.51 -6.29 -5.62
N SER A 124 -9.56 -6.87 -4.89
CA SER A 124 -9.50 -8.32 -4.68
C SER A 124 -10.63 -8.80 -3.78
N GLY A 125 -11.39 -9.78 -4.28
CA GLY A 125 -12.43 -10.46 -3.52
C GLY A 125 -11.85 -11.28 -2.37
N GLU A 126 -10.65 -11.85 -2.52
CA GLU A 126 -9.94 -12.55 -1.44
C GLU A 126 -9.53 -11.59 -0.32
N PHE A 127 -8.99 -10.41 -0.66
CA PHE A 127 -8.65 -9.38 0.31
C PHE A 127 -9.89 -8.91 1.08
N LEU A 128 -10.98 -8.65 0.36
CA LEU A 128 -12.24 -8.21 0.95
C LEU A 128 -12.83 -9.28 1.89
N ALA A 129 -12.79 -10.55 1.48
CA ALA A 129 -13.23 -11.67 2.32
C ALA A 129 -12.37 -11.83 3.59
N ALA A 130 -11.04 -11.67 3.47
CA ALA A 130 -10.11 -11.73 4.59
C ALA A 130 -10.30 -10.57 5.59
N ASN A 131 -10.83 -9.44 5.13
CA ASN A 131 -11.08 -8.24 5.93
C ASN A 131 -12.55 -8.03 6.27
N SER A 132 -13.37 -9.07 6.28
CA SER A 132 -14.78 -8.99 6.73
C SER A 132 -14.88 -8.38 8.13
N GLY A 133 -15.60 -7.25 8.25
CA GLY A 133 -15.76 -6.47 9.47
C GLY A 133 -14.64 -5.45 9.73
N ASN A 134 -13.58 -5.44 8.91
CA ASN A 134 -12.47 -4.50 8.99
C ASN A 134 -12.60 -3.41 7.92
N VAL A 135 -13.51 -2.46 8.17
CA VAL A 135 -13.81 -1.35 7.25
C VAL A 135 -12.58 -0.48 6.99
N GLU A 136 -11.76 -0.22 8.01
CA GLU A 136 -10.59 0.66 7.92
C GLU A 136 -9.55 0.12 6.92
N ALA A 137 -9.26 -1.19 6.94
CA ALA A 137 -8.33 -1.79 6.00
C ALA A 137 -8.81 -1.66 4.54
N VAL A 138 -10.10 -1.89 4.29
CA VAL A 138 -10.67 -1.79 2.94
C VAL A 138 -10.72 -0.33 2.49
N THR A 139 -11.04 0.61 3.39
CA THR A 139 -11.00 2.05 3.09
C THR A 139 -9.59 2.53 2.76
N GLY A 140 -8.57 2.02 3.45
CA GLY A 140 -7.17 2.33 3.15
C GLY A 140 -6.78 1.98 1.72
N VAL A 141 -7.11 0.76 1.28
CA VAL A 141 -6.88 0.33 -0.11
C VAL A 141 -7.68 1.18 -1.09
N LEU A 142 -8.97 1.41 -0.86
CA LEU A 142 -9.77 2.23 -1.76
C LEU A 142 -9.26 3.67 -1.88
N LEU A 143 -8.79 4.28 -0.79
CA LEU A 143 -8.20 5.62 -0.83
C LEU A 143 -6.87 5.66 -1.59
N GLU A 144 -6.08 4.59 -1.49
CA GLU A 144 -4.83 4.43 -2.22
C GLU A 144 -5.08 4.37 -3.72
N GLU A 145 -6.01 3.53 -4.17
CA GLU A 145 -6.39 3.45 -5.60
C GLU A 145 -7.04 4.75 -6.12
N VAL A 146 -7.77 5.47 -5.28
CA VAL A 146 -8.27 6.81 -5.62
C VAL A 146 -7.12 7.84 -5.71
N GLY A 147 -6.05 7.65 -4.94
CA GLY A 147 -4.83 8.46 -5.02
C GLY A 147 -4.15 8.33 -6.38
N HIS A 148 -3.96 7.11 -6.86
CA HIS A 148 -3.44 6.83 -8.22
C HIS A 148 -4.34 7.42 -9.31
N TYR A 149 -5.67 7.27 -9.18
CA TYR A 149 -6.61 7.97 -10.06
C TYR A 149 -6.37 9.48 -10.04
N LEU A 150 -6.32 10.08 -8.86
CA LEU A 150 -6.19 11.51 -8.71
C LEU A 150 -4.88 12.01 -9.34
N ASP A 151 -3.76 11.34 -9.08
CA ASP A 151 -2.47 11.63 -9.72
C ASP A 151 -2.60 11.64 -11.24
N SER A 152 -3.20 10.58 -11.80
CA SER A 152 -3.38 10.44 -13.25
C SER A 152 -4.18 11.56 -13.91
N GLN A 153 -5.03 12.27 -13.14
CA GLN A 153 -5.82 13.41 -13.62
C GLN A 153 -5.11 14.75 -13.46
N ILE A 154 -4.28 14.89 -12.42
CA ILE A 154 -3.67 16.18 -12.04
C ILE A 154 -2.21 16.32 -12.44
N ASN A 155 -1.58 15.21 -12.82
CA ASN A 155 -0.19 15.16 -13.23
C ASN A 155 -0.05 14.64 -14.68
N ALA A 156 0.79 15.33 -15.45
CA ALA A 156 1.09 14.92 -16.83
C ALA A 156 2.13 13.77 -16.87
N VAL A 157 2.95 13.70 -15.83
CA VAL A 157 3.92 12.63 -15.58
C VAL A 157 3.57 12.09 -14.21
N ASP A 158 3.40 10.78 -14.17
CA ASP A 158 3.15 10.02 -12.95
C ASP A 158 4.08 10.43 -11.81
N ALA A 159 3.52 10.59 -10.61
CA ALA A 159 4.34 10.86 -9.43
C ALA A 159 5.27 9.69 -9.15
N THR A 160 6.45 9.97 -8.62
CA THR A 160 7.41 8.91 -8.32
C THR A 160 7.03 8.20 -7.02
N GLY A 161 6.97 6.87 -7.06
CA GLY A 161 6.81 6.06 -5.87
C GLY A 161 5.45 5.40 -5.81
N ASP A 162 4.93 5.29 -4.59
CA ASP A 162 3.56 4.87 -4.28
C ASP A 162 2.79 6.08 -3.72
N GLU A 163 2.45 7.03 -4.61
CA GLU A 163 1.71 8.25 -4.24
C GLU A 163 0.28 7.94 -3.79
N GLY A 164 -0.30 6.84 -4.25
CA GLY A 164 -1.57 6.31 -3.77
C GLY A 164 -1.52 6.02 -2.28
N TYR A 165 -0.55 5.23 -1.82
CA TYR A 165 -0.40 4.91 -0.41
C TYR A 165 -0.11 6.15 0.43
N ILE A 166 0.80 7.01 -0.05
CA ILE A 166 1.12 8.28 0.62
C ILE A 166 -0.14 9.12 0.81
N PHE A 167 -0.96 9.25 -0.23
CA PHE A 167 -2.22 9.97 -0.17
C PHE A 167 -3.18 9.31 0.84
N SER A 168 -3.34 8.00 0.78
CA SER A 168 -4.23 7.23 1.65
C SER A 168 -3.92 7.40 3.14
N GLU A 169 -2.65 7.30 3.53
CA GLU A 169 -2.23 7.50 4.93
C GLU A 169 -2.50 8.94 5.38
N LEU A 170 -2.06 9.92 4.59
CA LEU A 170 -2.15 11.34 4.98
C LEU A 170 -3.59 11.85 5.02
N VAL A 171 -4.46 11.43 4.10
CA VAL A 171 -5.88 11.84 4.08
C VAL A 171 -6.66 11.22 5.25
N ARG A 172 -6.23 10.04 5.74
CA ARG A 172 -6.74 9.42 6.98
C ARG A 172 -6.18 10.05 8.25
N GLY A 173 -5.32 11.06 8.13
CA GLY A 173 -4.68 11.73 9.26
C GLY A 173 -3.57 10.88 9.91
N GLN A 174 -3.06 9.87 9.21
CA GLN A 174 -1.89 9.13 9.65
C GLN A 174 -0.62 9.92 9.34
N SER A 175 0.43 9.69 10.12
CA SER A 175 1.73 10.30 9.91
C SER A 175 2.68 9.34 9.20
N ILE A 176 3.28 9.78 8.11
CA ILE A 176 4.37 9.06 7.44
C ILE A 176 5.69 9.66 7.92
N SER A 177 6.62 8.81 8.35
CA SER A 177 7.93 9.30 8.78
C SER A 177 8.74 9.82 7.57
N PRO A 178 9.75 10.69 7.78
CA PRO A 178 10.65 11.08 6.69
C PRO A 178 11.36 9.89 6.01
N GLY A 179 11.72 8.85 6.77
CA GLY A 179 12.36 7.64 6.24
C GLY A 179 11.46 6.80 5.38
N GLU A 180 10.26 6.53 5.88
CA GLU A 180 9.20 5.80 5.18
C GLU A 180 8.82 6.53 3.89
N LEU A 181 8.69 7.86 3.95
CA LEU A 181 8.37 8.68 2.78
C LEU A 181 9.45 8.59 1.70
N VAL A 182 10.73 8.49 2.06
CA VAL A 182 11.83 8.31 1.09
C VAL A 182 11.74 6.95 0.39
N LEU A 183 11.34 5.90 1.12
CA LEU A 183 11.16 4.57 0.53
C LEU A 183 9.94 4.53 -0.38
N LEU A 184 8.80 5.03 0.08
CA LEU A 184 7.56 5.10 -0.68
C LEU A 184 7.76 5.90 -1.97
N LYS A 185 8.47 7.05 -1.92
CA LYS A 185 8.80 7.85 -3.12
C LYS A 185 9.79 7.19 -4.10
N GLY A 186 10.43 6.09 -3.70
CA GLY A 186 11.34 5.31 -4.54
C GLY A 186 10.77 3.97 -4.98
N GLU A 187 9.51 3.69 -4.64
CA GLU A 187 8.81 2.48 -5.01
C GLU A 187 8.44 2.46 -6.51
N ASN A 188 8.20 1.27 -7.04
CA ASN A 188 7.62 1.08 -8.36
C ASN A 188 6.55 -0.01 -8.18
N ASP A 189 5.31 0.44 -8.16
CA ASP A 189 4.08 -0.31 -7.94
C ASP A 189 3.37 -0.66 -9.27
N HIS A 190 3.93 -0.27 -10.41
CA HIS A 190 3.38 -0.61 -11.70
C HIS A 190 3.41 -2.13 -11.95
N GLY A 191 2.37 -2.61 -12.59
CA GLY A 191 2.25 -3.99 -13.04
C GLY A 191 1.34 -4.14 -14.24
N VAL A 192 1.13 -5.40 -14.61
CA VAL A 192 0.17 -5.78 -15.64
C VAL A 192 -0.75 -6.85 -15.07
N PHE A 193 -2.04 -6.68 -15.31
CA PHE A 193 -3.12 -7.59 -14.94
C PHE A 193 -3.83 -8.05 -16.21
N VAL A 194 -4.37 -9.28 -16.24
CA VAL A 194 -5.10 -9.81 -17.40
C VAL A 194 -6.57 -10.02 -17.05
N VAL A 195 -7.45 -9.24 -17.67
CA VAL A 195 -8.92 -9.37 -17.59
C VAL A 195 -9.42 -9.86 -18.94
N ASP A 196 -10.21 -10.93 -18.96
CA ASP A 196 -10.81 -11.48 -20.19
C ASP A 196 -9.81 -11.73 -21.34
N GLY A 197 -8.56 -12.05 -20.99
CA GLY A 197 -7.48 -12.29 -21.96
C GLY A 197 -6.80 -11.02 -22.50
N VAL A 198 -7.15 -9.84 -21.98
CA VAL A 198 -6.53 -8.55 -22.31
C VAL A 198 -5.60 -8.10 -21.19
N SER A 199 -4.36 -7.75 -21.53
CA SER A 199 -3.40 -7.15 -20.60
C SER A 199 -3.73 -5.68 -20.34
N VAL A 200 -3.88 -5.31 -19.08
CA VAL A 200 -4.19 -3.97 -18.56
C VAL A 200 -3.03 -3.53 -17.66
N GLY A 201 -2.49 -2.33 -17.89
CA GLY A 201 -1.50 -1.73 -16.99
C GLY A 201 -2.16 -1.24 -15.70
N ILE A 202 -1.52 -1.48 -14.56
CA ILE A 202 -2.06 -1.15 -13.25
C ILE A 202 -0.99 -0.59 -12.31
N GLU A 203 -1.38 0.24 -11.36
CA GLU A 203 -0.63 0.58 -10.14
C GLU A 203 -1.20 -0.25 -8.99
N LYS A 204 -0.34 -0.97 -8.25
CA LYS A 204 -0.73 -1.98 -7.27
C LYS A 204 -0.39 -1.57 -5.86
N ASN A 205 -1.26 -1.87 -4.92
CA ASN A 205 -0.96 -1.68 -3.50
C ASN A 205 -0.01 -2.72 -2.84
N ASP A 206 0.93 -3.32 -3.59
CA ASP A 206 1.80 -4.40 -3.13
C ASP A 206 3.07 -3.91 -2.38
N SER A 207 2.96 -2.80 -1.64
CA SER A 207 4.07 -2.06 -1.02
C SER A 207 4.46 -2.51 0.40
N LEU A 208 5.30 -1.76 1.12
CA LEU A 208 5.70 -1.96 2.54
C LEU A 208 4.53 -2.36 3.47
N SER A 209 3.31 -1.93 3.14
CA SER A 209 2.04 -2.26 3.80
C SER A 209 1.69 -3.76 3.73
N THR A 210 2.09 -4.45 2.67
CA THR A 210 1.92 -5.89 2.44
C THR A 210 3.10 -6.73 2.94
N ALA A 211 4.12 -6.10 3.53
CA ALA A 211 5.32 -6.78 4.02
C ALA A 211 4.96 -8.05 4.80
N GLU A 212 5.49 -9.19 4.37
CA GLU A 212 5.13 -10.49 4.91
C GLU A 212 5.43 -10.51 6.42
N ASN A 213 4.39 -10.70 7.24
CA ASN A 213 4.54 -10.67 8.69
C ASN A 213 5.17 -11.97 9.18
N MET A 214 6.40 -11.86 9.68
CA MET A 214 7.15 -12.97 10.25
C MET A 214 6.91 -13.18 11.75
N GLY A 215 6.11 -12.31 12.38
CA GLY A 215 5.78 -12.36 13.80
C GLY A 215 6.93 -11.90 14.72
N THR A 216 6.87 -12.32 15.98
CA THR A 216 7.90 -12.00 16.97
C THR A 216 9.13 -12.90 16.80
N LEU A 217 10.30 -12.30 16.69
CA LEU A 217 11.55 -13.03 16.53
C LEU A 217 12.01 -13.67 17.85
N GLY A 218 11.99 -15.00 17.89
CA GLY A 218 12.56 -15.81 18.95
C GLY A 218 14.04 -16.15 18.73
N TYR A 219 14.60 -16.96 19.63
CA TYR A 219 15.99 -17.48 19.53
C TYR A 219 16.14 -18.60 18.50
N THR A 220 15.03 -19.15 18.00
CA THR A 220 15.03 -20.13 16.92
C THR A 220 15.31 -19.45 15.58
N CYS A 221 16.21 -20.03 14.80
CA CYS A 221 16.50 -19.53 13.46
C CYS A 221 15.27 -19.69 12.54
N TYR A 222 14.74 -18.57 12.05
CA TYR A 222 13.74 -18.51 11.00
C TYR A 222 14.41 -18.69 9.64
N VAL A 223 13.84 -19.54 8.79
CA VAL A 223 14.36 -19.80 7.44
C VAL A 223 13.22 -19.76 6.43
N LYS A 224 13.35 -18.90 5.42
CA LYS A 224 12.37 -18.77 4.33
C LYS A 224 13.08 -18.78 2.99
N SER A 225 12.53 -19.52 2.04
CA SER A 225 12.93 -19.45 0.65
C SER A 225 11.92 -18.60 -0.13
N GLY A 226 12.42 -17.81 -1.08
CA GLY A 226 11.61 -16.90 -1.89
C GLY A 226 12.32 -16.52 -3.18
N TRP A 227 11.76 -15.54 -3.88
CA TRP A 227 12.20 -15.07 -5.19
C TRP A 227 12.07 -13.55 -5.25
N VAL A 228 13.06 -12.86 -5.81
CA VAL A 228 13.05 -11.40 -6.03
C VAL A 228 13.61 -11.09 -7.42
N GLY A 229 13.01 -10.15 -8.16
CA GLY A 229 13.50 -9.74 -9.48
C GLY A 229 12.45 -9.59 -10.58
N GLY A 230 12.88 -9.19 -11.78
CA GLY A 230 11.99 -8.87 -12.89
C GLY A 230 11.29 -7.52 -12.72
N ASN A 231 9.97 -7.47 -12.92
CA ASN A 231 9.14 -6.27 -12.73
C ASN A 231 8.82 -6.00 -11.24
N VAL A 232 9.17 -6.91 -10.33
CA VAL A 232 8.96 -6.77 -8.87
C VAL A 232 10.32 -6.91 -8.18
N PRO A 233 11.14 -5.84 -8.18
CA PRO A 233 12.52 -5.90 -7.70
C PRO A 233 12.62 -5.87 -6.17
N ASN A 234 11.53 -5.72 -5.43
CA ASN A 234 11.52 -5.53 -3.99
C ASN A 234 10.70 -6.62 -3.30
N ASP A 235 11.26 -7.24 -2.25
CA ASP A 235 10.49 -7.97 -1.25
C ASP A 235 10.60 -7.25 0.10
N PHE A 236 9.47 -7.04 0.78
CA PHE A 236 9.44 -6.54 2.15
C PHE A 236 8.95 -7.59 3.15
N TYR A 237 9.56 -7.63 4.32
CA TYR A 237 9.14 -8.47 5.45
C TYR A 237 9.08 -7.61 6.70
N LYS A 238 8.13 -7.91 7.59
CA LYS A 238 8.05 -7.26 8.90
C LYS A 238 8.22 -8.25 10.04
N PHE A 239 8.93 -7.87 11.09
CA PHE A 239 9.09 -8.68 12.29
C PHE A 239 9.14 -7.81 13.55
N GLN A 240 8.87 -8.42 14.71
CA GLN A 240 8.88 -7.74 16.00
C GLN A 240 9.96 -8.30 16.93
N ILE A 241 10.66 -7.41 17.64
CA ILE A 241 11.61 -7.74 18.71
C ILE A 241 11.02 -7.23 20.03
N ASN A 242 10.85 -8.12 21.01
CA ASN A 242 10.27 -7.73 22.31
C ASN A 242 11.31 -7.29 23.35
N ASN A 243 12.59 -7.57 23.12
CA ASN A 243 13.66 -7.19 24.03
C ASN A 243 14.89 -6.82 23.21
N PRO A 244 15.66 -5.78 23.58
CA PRO A 244 16.89 -5.42 22.89
C PRO A 244 17.79 -6.63 22.69
N SER A 245 18.22 -6.88 21.46
CA SER A 245 18.94 -8.11 21.12
C SER A 245 19.80 -7.95 19.88
N LYS A 246 20.81 -8.79 19.79
CA LYS A 246 21.57 -8.94 18.56
C LYS A 246 20.79 -9.83 17.60
N ILE A 247 20.64 -9.37 16.37
CA ILE A 247 20.08 -10.16 15.28
C ILE A 247 21.14 -10.42 14.22
N ILE A 248 20.97 -11.53 13.51
CA ILE A 248 21.72 -11.83 12.30
C ILE A 248 20.70 -12.11 11.19
N LEU A 249 20.82 -11.36 10.10
CA LEU A 249 20.09 -11.52 8.85
C LEU A 249 21.06 -12.02 7.79
N ASP A 250 20.71 -13.13 7.15
CA ASP A 250 21.53 -13.79 6.15
C ASP A 250 20.69 -14.02 4.88
N LEU A 251 21.14 -13.47 3.75
CA LEU A 251 20.75 -13.96 2.42
C LEU A 251 21.85 -14.91 1.95
N VAL A 252 21.57 -16.21 2.02
CA VAL A 252 22.57 -17.25 1.79
C VAL A 252 22.09 -18.30 0.80
N ASN A 253 23.05 -18.93 0.14
CA ASN A 253 22.88 -20.08 -0.75
C ASN A 253 22.05 -19.77 -2.02
N HIS A 254 22.70 -19.87 -3.18
CA HIS A 254 22.07 -19.80 -4.50
C HIS A 254 21.51 -18.42 -4.88
N LEU A 255 22.16 -17.33 -4.47
CA LEU A 255 21.95 -16.06 -5.13
C LEU A 255 22.40 -16.19 -6.59
N GLN A 256 21.48 -15.93 -7.51
CA GLN A 256 21.70 -16.07 -8.96
C GLN A 256 21.95 -14.72 -9.63
N SER A 257 21.74 -13.63 -8.90
CA SER A 257 21.91 -12.25 -9.33
C SER A 257 22.30 -11.36 -8.15
N ASP A 258 22.60 -10.11 -8.48
CA ASP A 258 22.91 -9.06 -7.52
C ASP A 258 21.67 -8.64 -6.71
N VAL A 259 21.79 -8.73 -5.39
CA VAL A 259 20.72 -8.40 -4.44
C VAL A 259 21.27 -7.65 -3.24
N ASP A 260 20.59 -6.59 -2.84
CA ASP A 260 20.88 -5.82 -1.64
C ASP A 260 19.95 -6.23 -0.50
N LEU A 261 20.49 -6.26 0.71
CA LEU A 261 19.75 -6.47 1.95
C LEU A 261 19.77 -5.19 2.78
N LYS A 262 18.60 -4.75 3.24
CA LYS A 262 18.48 -3.64 4.19
C LYS A 262 17.64 -4.05 5.38
N LEU A 263 18.05 -3.55 6.54
CA LEU A 263 17.26 -3.56 7.77
C LEU A 263 16.75 -2.15 8.00
N LEU A 264 15.44 -2.03 8.16
CA LEU A 264 14.73 -0.79 8.38
C LEU A 264 14.08 -0.80 9.77
N ASP A 265 13.99 0.34 10.43
CA ASP A 265 13.25 0.47 11.68
C ASP A 265 11.73 0.55 11.46
N SER A 266 10.96 0.74 12.53
CA SER A 266 9.50 0.85 12.46
C SER A 266 9.02 2.03 11.61
N ASN A 267 9.90 3.02 11.41
CA ASN A 267 9.64 4.21 10.62
C ASN A 267 10.16 4.04 9.18
N GLY A 268 10.61 2.86 8.78
CA GLY A 268 11.19 2.63 7.44
C GLY A 268 12.59 3.23 7.26
N ASP A 269 13.20 3.82 8.30
CA ASP A 269 14.56 4.34 8.19
C ASP A 269 15.57 3.20 8.10
N MET A 270 16.50 3.28 7.15
CA MET A 270 17.55 2.29 7.01
C MET A 270 18.51 2.37 8.22
N ILE A 271 18.53 1.30 9.01
CA ILE A 271 19.44 1.15 10.14
C ILE A 271 20.75 0.54 9.67
N TYR A 272 20.66 -0.50 8.83
CA TYR A 272 21.81 -1.25 8.32
C TYR A 272 21.54 -1.72 6.89
N SER A 273 22.61 -1.91 6.12
CA SER A 273 22.56 -2.51 4.80
C SER A 273 23.75 -3.42 4.53
N SER A 274 23.58 -4.30 3.57
CA SER A 274 24.62 -5.11 2.95
C SER A 274 24.31 -5.08 1.44
N ALA A 275 25.31 -4.71 0.65
CA ALA A 275 25.21 -4.50 -0.80
C ALA A 275 26.53 -4.97 -1.45
N LYS A 276 26.78 -6.28 -1.44
CA LYS A 276 27.99 -6.83 -2.04
C LYS A 276 27.69 -7.18 -3.49
N ASP A 277 28.57 -6.74 -4.38
CA ASP A 277 28.40 -6.95 -5.81
C ASP A 277 28.24 -8.43 -6.20
N GLY A 278 27.38 -8.68 -7.20
CA GLY A 278 27.25 -9.98 -7.84
C GLY A 278 26.49 -11.01 -6.99
N THR A 279 26.99 -12.24 -6.87
CA THR A 279 26.26 -13.34 -6.19
C THR A 279 26.76 -13.62 -4.78
N ALA A 280 27.45 -12.64 -4.18
CA ALA A 280 27.97 -12.76 -2.84
C ALA A 280 26.81 -12.81 -1.82
N ASN A 281 26.96 -13.60 -0.76
CA ASN A 281 25.94 -13.65 0.29
C ASN A 281 25.88 -12.30 1.04
N GLU A 282 24.67 -11.75 1.19
CA GLU A 282 24.43 -10.58 2.03
C GLU A 282 24.25 -10.98 3.50
N GLN A 283 24.80 -10.16 4.40
CA GLN A 283 24.65 -10.38 5.83
C GLN A 283 24.61 -9.07 6.60
N ILE A 284 23.66 -8.96 7.52
CA ILE A 284 23.58 -7.90 8.52
C ILE A 284 23.66 -8.54 9.91
N SER A 285 24.57 -8.05 10.76
CA SER A 285 24.63 -8.39 12.18
C SER A 285 24.47 -7.10 12.99
N ALA A 286 23.35 -6.94 13.68
CA ALA A 286 22.96 -5.67 14.29
C ALA A 286 22.47 -5.86 15.73
N GLN A 287 22.79 -4.90 16.60
CA GLN A 287 22.16 -4.77 17.92
C GLN A 287 20.98 -3.82 17.77
N ILE A 288 19.76 -4.30 18.03
CA ILE A 288 18.54 -3.50 17.88
C ILE A 288 17.72 -3.50 19.17
N GLY A 289 16.91 -2.46 19.34
CA GLY A 289 15.99 -2.32 20.46
C GLY A 289 14.77 -3.22 20.33
N SER A 290 13.86 -3.12 21.30
CA SER A 290 12.51 -3.65 21.13
C SER A 290 11.71 -2.76 20.17
N GLY A 291 11.01 -3.35 19.21
CA GLY A 291 10.25 -2.62 18.20
C GLY A 291 9.83 -3.49 17.03
N ILE A 292 9.11 -2.87 16.10
CA ILE A 292 8.82 -3.43 14.78
C ILE A 292 9.95 -3.03 13.84
N TYR A 293 10.34 -3.94 12.96
CA TYR A 293 11.42 -3.76 12.00
C TYR A 293 11.00 -4.34 10.66
N TYR A 294 11.57 -3.80 9.58
CA TYR A 294 11.35 -4.31 8.23
C TYR A 294 12.66 -4.79 7.61
N ILE A 295 12.54 -5.81 6.76
CA ILE A 295 13.62 -6.29 5.90
C ILE A 295 13.22 -5.90 4.49
N HIS A 296 14.07 -5.15 3.82
CA HIS A 296 13.93 -4.86 2.39
C HIS A 296 15.00 -5.64 1.64
N VAL A 297 14.55 -6.50 0.72
CA VAL A 297 15.43 -7.22 -0.18
C VAL A 297 15.21 -6.69 -1.58
N LYS A 298 16.27 -6.17 -2.21
CA LYS A 298 16.17 -5.51 -3.50
C LYS A 298 17.04 -6.22 -4.53
N ALA A 299 16.48 -6.62 -5.66
CA ALA A 299 17.25 -7.08 -6.80
C ALA A 299 17.77 -5.91 -7.63
N PHE A 300 18.98 -6.06 -8.18
CA PHE A 300 19.47 -5.15 -9.21
C PHE A 300 18.64 -5.30 -10.49
N SER A 301 18.32 -4.18 -11.15
CA SER A 301 17.25 -4.15 -12.15
C SER A 301 17.49 -5.13 -13.31
N GLY A 302 16.40 -5.78 -13.76
CA GLY A 302 16.40 -6.73 -14.88
C GLY A 302 16.96 -8.11 -14.55
N GLN A 303 17.32 -8.40 -13.29
CA GLN A 303 17.83 -9.71 -12.87
C GLN A 303 16.82 -10.48 -12.00
N TYR A 304 16.97 -11.79 -11.99
CA TYR A 304 16.07 -12.78 -11.40
C TYR A 304 16.84 -13.57 -10.34
N CYS A 305 16.40 -13.56 -9.07
CA CYS A 305 17.07 -14.26 -7.98
C CYS A 305 16.16 -15.18 -7.17
N SER A 306 16.52 -16.46 -7.08
CA SER A 306 16.08 -17.31 -5.97
C SER A 306 16.88 -16.99 -4.71
N GLN A 307 16.25 -16.95 -3.54
CA GLN A 307 16.93 -16.59 -2.30
C GLN A 307 16.48 -17.42 -1.11
N LYS A 308 17.40 -17.67 -0.18
CA LYS A 308 17.12 -18.30 1.11
C LYS A 308 17.56 -17.38 2.25
N LYS A 309 16.55 -16.83 2.92
CA LYS A 309 16.65 -15.92 4.05
C LYS A 309 16.79 -16.74 5.32
N ARG A 310 17.77 -16.40 6.16
CA ARG A 310 17.85 -16.90 7.54
C ARG A 310 17.92 -15.71 8.48
N MET A 311 17.12 -15.75 9.53
CA MET A 311 17.18 -14.77 10.60
C MET A 311 17.23 -15.48 11.94
N LYS A 312 18.06 -15.00 12.86
CA LYS A 312 18.06 -15.48 14.25
C LYS A 312 18.35 -14.35 15.22
N ARG A 313 17.77 -14.46 16.41
CA ARG A 313 18.12 -13.67 17.58
C ARG A 313 19.23 -14.38 18.37
N GLU A 314 20.29 -13.68 18.74
CA GLU A 314 21.30 -14.20 19.67
C GLU A 314 20.97 -13.75 21.11
N GLY A 315 21.22 -14.63 22.08
CA GLY A 315 20.99 -14.39 23.51
C GLY A 315 22.24 -13.93 24.24
#